data_AF-A0A928QNI4-F1
#
_entry.id   AF-A0A928QNI4-F1
#
_cell.length_a   1.000
_cell.length_b   1.000
_cell.length_c   1.000
_cell.angle_alpha   90.00
_cell.angle_beta   90.00
_cell.angle_gamma   90.00
#
_symmetry.space_group_name_H-M   'P 1'
#
loop_
_entity.id
_entity.type
_entity.pdbx_description
1 polymer ?
#
loop_
_entity_poly.entity_id
_entity_poly.type
_entity_poly.pdbx_seq_one_letter_code
_entity_poly.pdbx_strand_id
1 'polypeptide(L)'
;MKKHLSVLMIASRTIWRVLAIILITAAVQTALFAAVPQEMSETTQYWYDGWQTQTVTWNPTLTETFEEAHTGLVAAVGFVLMCFILCVKTSGYGTAVRYTVSRLRVREEALNLWWALYFTACAVLFWMSQILVMQLLCRFFMWRADPADVNGQTVSIAWYVNTYLHNLMPGRDMGRWVRNILLAPMVGTALAAFSMVQRRRQGISFLAIGAVALTVVSFCLKLDNGFAYAVSVLVLFLLGVALVKLLTVYRADETEEGGTAA
;
A
#
# COMPACT_ATOMS: atom_id res chain seq x y z
N MET A 1 1.66 32.04 4.28
CA MET A 1 0.51 31.12 4.47
C MET A 1 -0.21 30.73 3.17
N LYS A 2 -0.53 31.65 2.23
CA LYS A 2 -1.24 31.33 0.97
C LYS A 2 -0.51 30.38 -0.01
N LYS A 3 0.83 30.27 0.08
CA LYS A 3 1.65 29.45 -0.84
C LYS A 3 1.49 27.93 -0.63
N HIS A 4 1.33 27.47 0.62
CA HIS A 4 1.19 26.04 0.94
C HIS A 4 -0.19 25.48 0.55
N LEU A 5 -1.24 26.29 0.65
CA LEU A 5 -2.60 25.94 0.19
C LEU A 5 -2.67 25.73 -1.33
N SER A 6 -1.88 26.47 -2.10
CA SER A 6 -1.86 26.36 -3.56
C SER A 6 -1.23 25.04 -4.04
N VAL A 7 -0.30 24.46 -3.27
CA VAL A 7 0.29 23.14 -3.55
C VAL A 7 -0.74 22.04 -3.28
N LEU A 8 -1.51 22.14 -2.20
CA LEU A 8 -2.63 21.24 -1.90
C LEU A 8 -3.74 21.32 -2.95
N MET A 9 -3.96 22.49 -3.55
CA MET A 9 -4.92 22.67 -4.66
C MET A 9 -4.53 21.93 -5.94
N ILE A 10 -3.24 21.63 -6.14
CA ILE A 10 -2.77 20.79 -7.25
C ILE A 10 -2.95 19.31 -6.87
N ALA A 11 -2.69 18.95 -5.61
CA ALA A 11 -2.91 17.61 -5.08
C ALA A 11 -4.39 17.19 -5.09
N SER A 12 -5.33 18.12 -4.89
CA SER A 12 -6.78 17.81 -4.95
C SER A 12 -7.25 17.32 -6.32
N ARG A 13 -6.51 17.60 -7.41
CA ARG A 13 -6.85 17.07 -8.75
C ARG A 13 -6.53 15.59 -8.92
N THR A 14 -5.70 15.01 -8.05
CA THR A 14 -5.38 13.57 -8.07
C THR A 14 -6.11 12.80 -6.97
N ILE A 15 -6.60 13.49 -5.92
CA ILE A 15 -7.25 12.82 -4.78
C ILE A 15 -8.49 12.01 -5.17
N TRP A 16 -9.34 12.51 -6.08
CA TRP A 16 -10.51 11.76 -6.52
C TRP A 16 -10.15 10.48 -7.27
N ARG A 17 -8.99 10.45 -7.95
CA ARG A 17 -8.48 9.23 -8.62
C ARG A 17 -7.98 8.23 -7.60
N VAL A 18 -7.27 8.70 -6.57
CA VAL A 18 -6.84 7.86 -5.45
C VAL A 18 -8.07 7.25 -4.76
N LEU A 19 -9.09 8.06 -4.47
CA LEU A 19 -10.35 7.59 -3.91
C LEU A 19 -11.07 6.61 -4.84
N ALA A 20 -11.10 6.87 -6.15
CA ALA A 20 -11.68 5.94 -7.12
C ALA A 20 -10.95 4.59 -7.14
N ILE A 21 -9.61 4.57 -7.07
CA ILE A 21 -8.83 3.32 -6.99
C ILE A 21 -9.16 2.59 -5.70
N ILE A 22 -9.17 3.29 -4.56
CA ILE A 22 -9.54 2.70 -3.26
C ILE A 22 -10.93 2.04 -3.34
N LEU A 23 -11.92 2.76 -3.90
CA LEU A 23 -13.28 2.25 -4.06
C LEU A 23 -13.36 1.07 -5.02
N ILE A 24 -12.65 1.10 -6.15
CA ILE A 24 -12.59 -0.01 -7.11
C ILE A 24 -11.94 -1.23 -6.46
N THR A 25 -10.80 -1.06 -5.77
CA THR A 25 -10.13 -2.15 -5.06
C THR A 25 -11.06 -2.76 -4.01
N ALA A 26 -11.76 -1.94 -3.22
CA ALA A 26 -12.75 -2.39 -2.25
C ALA A 26 -13.91 -3.15 -2.89
N ALA A 27 -14.45 -2.64 -4.00
CA ALA A 27 -15.54 -3.27 -4.73
C ALA A 27 -15.12 -4.62 -5.31
N VAL A 28 -13.93 -4.71 -5.90
CA VAL A 28 -13.39 -5.97 -6.44
C VAL A 28 -13.15 -6.99 -5.32
N GLN A 29 -12.55 -6.57 -4.19
CA GLN A 29 -12.38 -7.44 -3.02
C GLN A 29 -13.72 -7.96 -2.49
N THR A 30 -14.72 -7.08 -2.40
CA THR A 30 -16.07 -7.44 -1.94
C THR A 30 -16.76 -8.40 -2.91
N ALA A 31 -16.65 -8.16 -4.21
CA ALA A 31 -17.24 -8.99 -5.24
C ALA A 31 -16.62 -10.39 -5.26
N LEU A 32 -15.28 -10.47 -5.21
CA LEU A 32 -14.56 -11.75 -5.15
C LEU A 32 -14.89 -12.51 -3.86
N PHE A 33 -14.92 -11.84 -2.72
CA PHE A 33 -15.28 -12.45 -1.45
C PHE A 33 -16.73 -12.96 -1.44
N ALA A 34 -17.68 -12.20 -2.01
CA ALA A 34 -19.07 -12.62 -2.09
C ALA A 34 -19.32 -13.77 -3.09
N ALA A 35 -18.44 -13.90 -4.09
CA ALA A 35 -18.48 -14.98 -5.07
C ALA A 35 -17.94 -16.32 -4.55
N VAL A 36 -17.24 -16.33 -3.40
CA VAL A 36 -16.78 -17.58 -2.78
C VAL A 36 -18.00 -18.42 -2.36
N PRO A 37 -18.06 -19.71 -2.77
CA PRO A 37 -19.14 -20.62 -2.38
C PRO A 37 -19.23 -20.81 -0.86
N GLN A 38 -20.44 -21.02 -0.32
CA GLN A 38 -20.63 -21.35 1.10
C GLN A 38 -20.37 -22.80 1.45
N GLU A 39 -20.28 -23.66 0.44
CA GLU A 39 -19.89 -25.05 0.59
C GLU A 39 -18.69 -25.26 -0.31
N MET A 40 -17.57 -25.65 0.29
CA MET A 40 -16.38 -26.09 -0.44
C MET A 40 -16.39 -27.61 -0.50
N SER A 41 -15.95 -28.15 -1.63
CA SER A 41 -15.82 -29.58 -1.84
C SER A 41 -14.43 -29.89 -2.37
N GLU A 42 -13.70 -30.74 -1.67
CA GLU A 42 -12.45 -31.30 -2.19
C GLU A 42 -12.66 -32.76 -2.53
N THR A 43 -12.32 -33.09 -3.77
CA THR A 43 -12.39 -34.46 -4.28
C THR A 43 -10.98 -35.03 -4.30
N THR A 44 -10.70 -35.92 -3.34
CA THR A 44 -9.41 -36.59 -3.23
C THR A 44 -9.53 -38.01 -3.77
N GLN A 45 -8.60 -38.37 -4.65
CA GLN A 45 -8.49 -39.73 -5.18
C GLN A 45 -7.44 -40.47 -4.36
N TYR A 46 -7.82 -41.59 -3.77
CA TYR A 46 -6.91 -42.43 -2.98
C TYR A 46 -6.98 -43.88 -3.45
N TRP A 47 -5.89 -44.59 -3.21
CA TRP A 47 -5.81 -46.00 -3.52
C TRP A 47 -6.09 -46.79 -2.24
N TYR A 48 -7.22 -47.49 -2.23
CA TYR A 48 -7.55 -48.50 -1.23
C TYR A 48 -8.46 -49.52 -1.91
N ASP A 49 -7.91 -50.69 -2.23
CA ASP A 49 -8.61 -51.74 -3.01
C ASP A 49 -9.15 -51.24 -4.37
N GLY A 50 -8.30 -50.47 -5.08
CA GLY A 50 -8.65 -49.81 -6.34
C GLY A 50 -8.63 -48.29 -6.24
N TRP A 51 -8.79 -47.62 -7.39
CA TRP A 51 -8.95 -46.16 -7.42
C TRP A 51 -10.31 -45.78 -6.88
N GLN A 52 -10.33 -45.16 -5.70
CA GLN A 52 -11.54 -44.64 -5.09
C GLN A 52 -11.48 -43.11 -5.03
N THR A 53 -12.65 -42.51 -5.13
CA THR A 53 -12.84 -41.06 -5.13
C THR A 53 -13.70 -40.71 -3.93
N GLN A 54 -13.17 -39.91 -3.01
CA GLN A 54 -13.93 -39.36 -1.90
C GLN A 54 -14.04 -37.86 -2.07
N THR A 55 -15.29 -37.38 -2.10
CA THR A 55 -15.59 -35.95 -2.06
C THR A 55 -15.98 -35.61 -0.63
N VAL A 56 -15.19 -34.76 0.03
CA VAL A 56 -15.52 -34.21 1.35
C VAL A 56 -16.09 -32.82 1.13
N THR A 57 -17.25 -32.55 1.72
CA THR A 57 -17.92 -31.24 1.69
C THR A 57 -17.87 -30.61 3.07
N TRP A 58 -17.53 -29.32 3.15
CA TRP A 58 -17.51 -28.57 4.40
C TRP A 58 -17.83 -27.09 4.19
N ASN A 59 -18.24 -26.42 5.27
CA ASN A 59 -18.42 -24.98 5.29
C ASN A 59 -17.04 -24.32 5.47
N PRO A 60 -16.62 -23.41 4.57
CA PRO A 60 -15.29 -22.83 4.64
C PRO A 60 -15.14 -21.93 5.86
N THR A 61 -13.96 -21.95 6.46
CA THR A 61 -13.64 -21.00 7.51
C THR A 61 -13.46 -19.59 6.95
N LEU A 62 -13.56 -18.57 7.82
CA LEU A 62 -13.32 -17.18 7.44
C LEU A 62 -11.93 -17.02 6.79
N THR A 63 -10.92 -17.75 7.28
CA THR A 63 -9.54 -17.72 6.76
C THR A 63 -9.47 -18.27 5.34
N GLU A 64 -10.05 -19.45 5.10
CA GLU A 64 -10.11 -20.09 3.78
C GLU A 64 -10.83 -19.20 2.76
N THR A 65 -11.93 -18.58 3.17
CA THR A 65 -12.69 -17.65 2.31
C THR A 65 -11.83 -16.47 1.85
N PHE A 66 -10.98 -15.91 2.73
CA PHE A 66 -10.06 -14.83 2.37
C PHE A 66 -8.90 -15.28 1.47
N GLU A 67 -8.44 -16.52 1.64
CA GLU A 67 -7.38 -17.12 0.83
C GLU A 67 -7.87 -17.39 -0.59
N GLU A 68 -9.05 -17.98 -0.74
CA GLU A 68 -9.70 -18.26 -2.02
C GLU A 68 -10.07 -16.96 -2.77
N ALA A 69 -10.55 -15.94 -2.05
CA ALA A 69 -10.87 -14.65 -2.64
C ALA A 69 -9.62 -13.84 -3.07
N HIS A 70 -8.41 -14.31 -2.76
CA HIS A 70 -7.13 -13.67 -3.11
C HIS A 70 -7.07 -12.17 -2.77
N THR A 71 -7.69 -11.77 -1.66
CA THR A 71 -7.89 -10.36 -1.27
C THR A 71 -6.58 -9.55 -1.15
N GLY A 72 -5.49 -10.21 -0.74
CA GLY A 72 -4.16 -9.62 -0.66
C GLY A 72 -3.55 -9.28 -2.03
N LEU A 73 -3.76 -10.11 -3.05
CA LEU A 73 -3.30 -9.84 -4.41
C LEU A 73 -4.05 -8.66 -5.02
N VAL A 74 -5.36 -8.59 -4.81
CA VAL A 74 -6.19 -7.47 -5.27
C VAL A 74 -5.72 -6.16 -4.62
N ALA A 75 -5.42 -6.18 -3.32
CA ALA A 75 -4.86 -5.03 -2.61
C ALA A 75 -3.51 -4.61 -3.17
N ALA A 76 -2.62 -5.58 -3.46
CA ALA A 76 -1.32 -5.32 -4.05
C ALA A 76 -1.43 -4.63 -5.41
N VAL A 77 -2.31 -5.14 -6.30
CA VAL A 77 -2.57 -4.53 -7.61
C VAL A 77 -3.13 -3.11 -7.46
N GLY A 78 -4.10 -2.91 -6.55
CA GLY A 78 -4.66 -1.59 -6.24
C GLY A 78 -3.60 -0.60 -5.75
N PHE A 79 -2.72 -1.04 -4.86
CA PHE A 79 -1.63 -0.22 -4.33
C PHE A 79 -0.60 0.17 -5.41
N VAL A 80 -0.22 -0.77 -6.27
CA VAL A 80 0.69 -0.50 -7.40
C VAL A 80 0.06 0.50 -8.38
N LEU A 81 -1.21 0.33 -8.73
CA LEU A 81 -1.96 1.26 -9.57
C LEU A 81 -2.03 2.66 -8.98
N MET A 82 -2.27 2.76 -7.66
CA MET A 82 -2.26 4.03 -6.95
C MET A 82 -0.88 4.71 -7.04
N CYS A 83 0.19 3.97 -6.70
CA CYS A 83 1.56 4.49 -6.80
C CYS A 83 1.91 4.94 -8.22
N PHE A 84 1.51 4.16 -9.22
CA PHE A 84 1.71 4.47 -10.63
C PHE A 84 1.00 5.77 -11.03
N ILE A 85 -0.28 5.93 -10.68
CA ILE A 85 -1.06 7.14 -10.99
C ILE A 85 -0.48 8.37 -10.29
N LEU A 86 -0.05 8.23 -9.03
CA LEU A 86 0.63 9.30 -8.30
C LEU A 86 1.93 9.70 -9.00
N CYS A 87 2.77 8.75 -9.40
CA CYS A 87 4.01 9.02 -10.14
C CYS A 87 3.77 9.70 -11.49
N VAL A 88 2.85 9.19 -12.31
CA VAL A 88 2.61 9.72 -13.67
C VAL A 88 2.05 11.15 -13.61
N LYS A 89 1.14 11.43 -12.67
CA LYS A 89 0.51 12.76 -12.58
C LYS A 89 1.40 13.80 -11.93
N THR A 90 2.32 13.41 -11.05
CA THR A 90 3.21 14.35 -10.35
C THR A 90 4.57 14.52 -11.02
N SER A 91 5.02 13.58 -11.86
CA SER A 91 6.28 13.64 -12.61
C SER A 91 6.31 14.71 -13.71
N GLY A 92 5.20 15.42 -13.98
CA GLY A 92 5.21 16.59 -14.85
C GLY A 92 5.18 16.29 -16.34
N TYR A 93 4.59 15.17 -16.76
CA TYR A 93 4.30 14.81 -18.17
C TYR A 93 3.38 15.81 -18.93
N GLY A 94 3.15 17.03 -18.41
CA GLY A 94 2.39 18.07 -19.07
C GLY A 94 2.98 19.46 -18.83
N THR A 95 2.99 20.28 -19.87
CA THR A 95 3.49 21.68 -19.87
C THR A 95 2.87 22.53 -18.76
N ALA A 96 1.62 22.26 -18.38
CA ALA A 96 0.88 23.01 -17.36
C ALA A 96 1.42 22.86 -15.93
N VAL A 97 1.88 21.67 -15.50
CA VAL A 97 2.40 21.47 -14.14
C VAL A 97 3.72 22.22 -13.96
N ARG A 98 4.57 22.18 -14.99
CA ARG A 98 5.86 22.87 -15.01
C ARG A 98 5.70 24.40 -15.03
N TYR A 99 4.71 24.92 -15.76
CA TYR A 99 4.34 26.34 -15.75
C TYR A 99 3.71 26.82 -14.44
N THR A 100 2.98 25.95 -13.74
CA THR A 100 2.34 26.32 -12.46
C THR A 100 3.36 26.30 -11.32
N VAL A 101 4.30 25.34 -11.34
CA VAL A 101 5.43 25.30 -10.40
C VAL A 101 6.40 26.46 -10.62
N SER A 102 6.69 26.84 -11.88
CA SER A 102 7.61 27.96 -12.16
C SER A 102 7.06 29.34 -11.75
N ARG A 103 5.73 29.51 -11.63
CA ARG A 103 5.11 30.74 -11.10
C ARG A 103 5.02 30.79 -9.59
N LEU A 104 4.96 29.64 -8.91
CA LEU A 104 5.09 29.59 -7.46
C LEU A 104 6.57 29.76 -7.12
N ARG A 105 7.02 30.99 -6.82
CA ARG A 105 8.31 31.26 -6.16
C ARG A 105 8.38 30.58 -4.79
N VAL A 106 8.44 29.25 -4.80
CA VAL A 106 8.49 28.31 -3.69
C VAL A 106 9.66 27.39 -4.01
N ARG A 107 10.59 27.25 -3.07
CA ARG A 107 11.76 26.37 -3.20
C ARG A 107 11.32 24.97 -3.63
N GLU A 108 12.02 24.40 -4.62
CA GLU A 108 11.72 23.06 -5.16
C GLU A 108 11.74 21.98 -4.08
N GLU A 109 12.53 22.14 -3.01
CA GLU A 109 12.68 21.12 -1.98
C GLU A 109 11.52 21.13 -0.99
N ALA A 110 11.05 22.31 -0.59
CA ALA A 110 9.81 22.43 0.19
C ALA A 110 8.65 21.78 -0.58
N LEU A 111 8.57 22.01 -1.88
CA LEU A 111 7.57 21.36 -2.74
C LEU A 111 7.71 19.83 -2.73
N ASN A 112 8.92 19.29 -2.84
CA ASN A 112 9.15 17.84 -2.83
C ASN A 112 8.84 17.21 -1.46
N LEU A 113 9.11 17.89 -0.35
CA LEU A 113 8.70 17.45 0.99
C LEU A 113 7.17 17.44 1.14
N TRP A 114 6.47 18.44 0.61
CA TRP A 114 5.01 18.44 0.57
C TRP A 114 4.45 17.30 -0.31
N TRP A 115 5.11 16.97 -1.43
CA TRP A 115 4.75 15.80 -2.24
C TRP A 115 5.00 14.48 -1.50
N ALA A 116 6.13 14.35 -0.81
CA ALA A 116 6.42 13.18 0.01
C ALA A 116 5.36 13.00 1.10
N LEU A 117 5.02 14.07 1.82
CA LEU A 117 3.96 14.06 2.83
C LEU A 117 2.60 13.67 2.23
N TYR A 118 2.26 14.22 1.06
CA TYR A 118 1.02 13.88 0.35
C TYR A 118 0.98 12.39 -0.04
N PHE A 119 2.05 11.85 -0.61
CA PHE A 119 2.10 10.43 -0.98
C PHE A 119 2.06 9.51 0.24
N THR A 120 2.74 9.88 1.32
CA THR A 120 2.63 9.17 2.60
C THR A 120 1.19 9.19 3.11
N ALA A 121 0.52 10.33 3.07
CA ALA A 121 -0.89 10.43 3.46
C ALA A 121 -1.78 9.55 2.57
N CYS A 122 -1.56 9.51 1.24
CA CYS A 122 -2.28 8.59 0.35
C CYS A 122 -2.02 7.11 0.69
N ALA A 123 -0.78 6.73 1.00
CA ALA A 123 -0.44 5.37 1.41
C ALA A 123 -1.12 4.97 2.73
N VAL A 124 -1.14 5.88 3.71
CA VAL A 124 -1.87 5.67 4.99
C VAL A 124 -3.36 5.56 4.75
N LEU A 125 -3.96 6.45 3.93
CA LEU A 125 -5.37 6.38 3.58
C LEU A 125 -5.74 5.05 2.90
N PHE A 126 -4.91 4.58 1.98
CA PHE A 126 -5.08 3.27 1.36
C PHE A 126 -5.03 2.17 2.41
N TRP A 127 -4.02 2.15 3.28
CA TRP A 127 -3.91 1.16 4.35
C TRP A 127 -5.12 1.14 5.29
N MET A 128 -5.57 2.31 5.75
CA MET A 128 -6.77 2.44 6.59
C MET A 128 -8.04 1.96 5.87
N SER A 129 -8.16 2.26 4.57
CA SER A 129 -9.28 1.77 3.77
C SER A 129 -9.29 0.24 3.67
N GLN A 130 -8.12 -0.39 3.53
CA GLN A 130 -8.02 -1.85 3.50
C GLN A 130 -8.44 -2.44 4.85
N ILE A 131 -8.02 -1.86 5.98
CA ILE A 131 -8.44 -2.34 7.31
C ILE A 131 -9.97 -2.27 7.44
N LEU A 132 -10.56 -1.16 7.02
CA LEU A 132 -12.00 -0.97 7.06
C LEU A 132 -12.74 -1.99 6.19
N VAL A 133 -12.31 -2.18 4.94
CA VAL A 133 -12.93 -3.14 4.00
C VAL A 133 -12.84 -4.56 4.56
N MET A 134 -11.67 -4.98 5.02
CA MET A 134 -11.51 -6.32 5.61
C MET A 134 -12.40 -6.50 6.84
N GLN A 135 -12.49 -5.49 7.71
CA GLN A 135 -13.38 -5.53 8.87
C GLN A 135 -14.86 -5.63 8.49
N LEU A 136 -15.28 -4.97 7.40
CA LEU A 136 -16.64 -5.07 6.85
C LEU A 136 -16.90 -6.45 6.23
N LEU A 137 -15.94 -7.02 5.50
CA LEU A 137 -16.05 -8.37 4.94
C LEU A 137 -16.14 -9.44 6.04
N CYS A 138 -15.37 -9.31 7.12
CA CYS A 138 -15.52 -10.17 8.30
C CYS A 138 -16.94 -10.09 8.87
N ARG A 139 -17.53 -8.90 8.98
CA ARG A 139 -18.91 -8.72 9.46
C ARG A 139 -19.94 -9.29 8.48
N PHE A 140 -19.71 -9.12 7.17
CA PHE A 140 -20.55 -9.68 6.13
C PHE A 140 -20.56 -11.21 6.16
N PHE A 141 -19.40 -11.84 6.36
CA PHE A 141 -19.30 -13.29 6.53
C PHE A 141 -20.07 -13.78 7.77
N MET A 142 -19.86 -13.13 8.92
CA MET A 142 -20.57 -13.48 10.17
C MET A 142 -22.09 -13.39 10.03
N TRP A 143 -22.59 -12.51 9.16
CA TRP A 143 -24.02 -12.38 8.88
C TRP A 143 -24.56 -13.49 7.98
N ARG A 144 -23.72 -14.08 7.13
CA ARG A 144 -24.09 -15.11 6.15
C ARG A 144 -23.86 -16.54 6.66
N ALA A 145 -22.93 -16.73 7.58
CA ALA A 145 -22.54 -18.02 8.13
C ALA A 145 -23.60 -18.61 9.08
N ASP A 146 -23.64 -19.94 9.19
CA ASP A 146 -24.50 -20.64 10.14
C ASP A 146 -24.11 -20.26 11.58
N PRO A 147 -25.05 -19.85 12.45
CA PRO A 147 -24.78 -19.57 13.86
C PRO A 147 -24.04 -20.67 14.62
N ALA A 148 -24.11 -21.93 14.18
CA ALA A 148 -23.35 -23.03 14.78
C ALA A 148 -21.83 -22.94 14.53
N ASP A 149 -21.41 -22.33 13.41
CA ASP A 149 -20.01 -22.27 12.95
C ASP A 149 -19.28 -20.98 13.37
N VAL A 150 -20.00 -20.00 13.94
CA VAL A 150 -19.46 -18.67 14.24
C VAL A 150 -19.63 -18.29 15.71
N ASN A 151 -18.56 -17.75 16.29
CA ASN A 151 -18.53 -17.25 17.66
C ASN A 151 -18.00 -15.81 17.69
N GLY A 152 -18.15 -15.11 18.82
CA GLY A 152 -17.64 -13.75 19.02
C GLY A 152 -16.11 -13.61 18.84
N GLN A 153 -15.36 -14.71 18.88
CA GLN A 153 -13.91 -14.74 18.66
C GLN A 153 -13.50 -14.99 17.21
N THR A 154 -14.40 -15.41 16.32
CA THR A 154 -14.06 -15.84 14.95
C THR A 154 -13.33 -14.75 14.16
N VAL A 155 -13.78 -13.49 14.28
CA VAL A 155 -13.14 -12.34 13.61
C VAL A 155 -11.72 -12.12 14.14
N SER A 156 -11.53 -12.16 15.47
CA SER A 156 -10.22 -11.96 16.09
C SER A 156 -9.22 -13.05 15.72
N ILE A 157 -9.67 -14.30 15.61
CA ILE A 157 -8.84 -15.43 15.18
C ILE A 157 -8.43 -15.25 13.72
N ALA A 158 -9.34 -14.82 12.84
CA ALA A 158 -9.00 -14.58 11.44
C ALA A 158 -7.92 -13.49 11.26
N TRP A 159 -7.97 -12.41 12.04
CA TRP A 159 -6.92 -11.37 12.06
C TRP A 159 -5.56 -11.88 12.52
N TYR A 160 -5.50 -13.00 13.24
CA TYR A 160 -4.26 -13.61 13.73
C TYR A 160 -3.74 -14.69 12.77
N VAL A 161 -4.63 -15.54 12.26
CA VAL A 161 -4.28 -16.72 11.45
C VAL A 161 -4.03 -16.34 9.99
N ASN A 162 -4.89 -15.50 9.40
CA ASN A 162 -4.76 -15.16 7.99
C ASN A 162 -3.54 -14.25 7.77
N THR A 163 -2.65 -14.65 6.86
CA THR A 163 -1.39 -13.96 6.60
C THR A 163 -1.59 -12.49 6.20
N TYR A 164 -2.54 -12.22 5.31
CA TYR A 164 -2.80 -10.88 4.80
C TYR A 164 -3.41 -9.98 5.88
N LEU A 165 -4.46 -10.44 6.58
CA LEU A 165 -5.08 -9.71 7.69
C LEU A 165 -4.07 -9.43 8.80
N HIS A 166 -3.27 -10.43 9.16
CA HIS A 166 -2.25 -10.32 10.19
C HIS A 166 -1.10 -9.38 9.81
N ASN A 167 -0.82 -9.20 8.52
CA ASN A 167 0.11 -8.17 8.05
C ASN A 167 -0.51 -6.76 8.03
N LEU A 168 -1.83 -6.67 7.83
CA LEU A 168 -2.57 -5.41 7.72
C LEU A 168 -2.82 -4.78 9.10
N MET A 169 -3.29 -5.57 10.06
CA MET A 169 -3.50 -5.17 11.46
C MET A 169 -2.87 -6.20 12.40
N PRO A 170 -1.56 -6.07 12.66
CA PRO A 170 -0.82 -7.05 13.46
C PRO A 170 -1.14 -6.88 14.94
N GLY A 171 -2.25 -7.46 15.42
CA GLY A 171 -2.80 -7.29 16.78
C GLY A 171 -1.77 -6.98 17.87
N ARG A 172 -1.03 -8.00 18.36
CA ARG A 172 -0.01 -7.84 19.42
C ARG A 172 1.43 -7.78 18.89
N ASP A 173 1.64 -7.98 17.60
CA ASP A 173 2.97 -8.10 17.00
C ASP A 173 3.58 -6.74 16.68
N MET A 174 4.30 -6.20 17.66
CA MET A 174 4.89 -4.85 17.59
C MET A 174 5.86 -4.68 16.41
N GLY A 175 6.61 -5.72 16.03
CA GLY A 175 7.55 -5.64 14.89
C GLY A 175 6.88 -5.33 13.55
N ARG A 176 5.68 -5.86 13.33
CA ARG A 176 4.91 -5.60 12.11
C ARG A 176 4.24 -4.22 12.13
N TRP A 177 3.85 -3.73 13.31
CA TRP A 177 3.42 -2.32 13.47
C TRP A 177 4.54 -1.36 13.11
N VAL A 178 5.74 -1.57 13.66
CA VAL A 178 6.93 -0.76 13.36
C VAL A 178 7.19 -0.77 11.85
N ARG A 179 7.19 -1.95 11.22
CA ARG A 179 7.31 -2.08 9.76
C ARG A 179 6.28 -1.24 9.00
N ASN A 180 4.99 -1.37 9.33
CA ASN A 180 3.90 -0.68 8.62
C ASN A 180 4.00 0.85 8.76
N ILE A 181 4.32 1.34 9.96
CA ILE A 181 4.52 2.76 10.24
C ILE A 181 5.69 3.33 9.45
N LEU A 182 6.75 2.53 9.23
CA LEU A 182 7.93 2.94 8.48
C LEU A 182 7.76 2.81 6.96
N LEU A 183 6.99 1.84 6.47
CA LEU A 183 6.75 1.63 5.05
C LEU A 183 6.00 2.80 4.41
N ALA A 184 5.02 3.39 5.10
CA ALA A 184 4.25 4.52 4.57
C ALA A 184 5.11 5.77 4.23
N PRO A 185 5.98 6.28 5.14
CA PRO A 185 6.89 7.39 4.82
C PRO A 185 7.97 6.97 3.82
N MET A 186 8.43 5.72 3.84
CA MET A 186 9.41 5.21 2.88
C MET A 186 8.88 5.22 1.46
N VAL A 187 7.66 4.69 1.23
CA VAL A 187 7.02 4.76 -0.09
C VAL A 187 6.77 6.21 -0.50
N GLY A 188 6.26 7.05 0.40
CA GLY A 188 5.98 8.45 0.07
C GLY A 188 7.23 9.25 -0.35
N THR A 189 8.32 9.12 0.40
CA THR A 189 9.60 9.76 0.07
C THR A 189 10.24 9.17 -1.18
N ALA A 190 10.16 7.86 -1.40
CA ALA A 190 10.67 7.19 -2.58
C ALA A 190 9.94 7.63 -3.86
N LEU A 191 8.61 7.72 -3.83
CA LEU A 191 7.78 8.21 -4.95
C LEU A 191 8.06 9.70 -5.22
N ALA A 192 8.25 10.51 -4.18
CA ALA A 192 8.65 11.91 -4.33
C ALA A 192 10.03 12.03 -5.01
N ALA A 193 11.01 11.26 -4.57
CA ALA A 193 12.34 11.20 -5.20
C ALA A 193 12.26 10.74 -6.65
N PHE A 194 11.40 9.78 -6.99
CA PHE A 194 11.15 9.38 -8.37
C PHE A 194 10.55 10.51 -9.21
N SER A 195 9.52 11.19 -8.70
CA SER A 195 8.91 12.31 -9.39
C SER A 195 9.92 13.44 -9.67
N MET A 196 10.86 13.65 -8.75
CA MET A 196 11.93 14.64 -8.87
C MET A 196 12.96 14.26 -9.94
N VAL A 197 13.50 13.04 -9.89
CA VAL A 197 14.47 12.54 -10.90
C VAL A 197 13.85 12.60 -12.29
N GLN A 198 12.57 12.26 -12.40
CA GLN A 198 11.83 12.31 -13.67
C GLN A 198 11.66 13.75 -14.18
N ARG A 199 11.34 14.72 -13.31
CA ARG A 199 11.26 16.15 -13.68
C ARG A 199 12.59 16.70 -14.19
N ARG A 200 13.72 16.23 -13.64
CA ARG A 200 15.07 16.62 -14.06
C ARG A 200 15.59 15.82 -15.26
N ARG A 201 14.78 14.91 -15.84
CA ARG A 201 15.15 14.02 -16.97
C ARG A 201 16.40 13.16 -16.73
N GLN A 202 16.66 12.80 -15.47
CA GLN A 202 17.84 12.02 -15.06
C GLN A 202 17.60 10.50 -15.03
N GLY A 203 16.50 10.01 -15.61
CA GLY A 203 16.20 8.58 -15.74
C GLY A 203 15.23 8.03 -14.68
N ILE A 204 15.23 6.71 -14.49
CA ILE A 204 14.31 5.98 -13.61
C ILE A 204 14.95 5.80 -12.23
N SER A 205 14.28 6.23 -11.16
CA SER A 205 14.74 5.97 -9.78
C SER A 205 14.32 4.56 -9.34
N PHE A 206 15.26 3.62 -9.32
CA PHE A 206 15.05 2.26 -8.83
C PHE A 206 14.55 2.19 -7.37
N LEU A 207 14.80 3.24 -6.58
CA LEU A 207 14.37 3.31 -5.18
C LEU A 207 12.84 3.25 -5.04
N ALA A 208 12.08 3.91 -5.93
CA ALA A 208 10.63 3.86 -5.90
C ALA A 208 10.08 2.49 -6.28
N ILE A 209 10.69 1.83 -7.27
CA ILE A 209 10.31 0.48 -7.68
C ILE A 209 10.57 -0.50 -6.52
N GLY A 210 11.76 -0.42 -5.91
CA GLY A 210 12.13 -1.21 -4.75
C GLY A 210 11.20 -0.98 -3.56
N ALA A 211 10.80 0.26 -3.29
CA ALA A 211 9.87 0.61 -2.22
C ALA A 211 8.47 0.00 -2.42
N VAL A 212 7.92 0.11 -3.63
CA VAL A 212 6.61 -0.46 -3.96
C VAL A 212 6.67 -1.99 -3.90
N ALA A 213 7.71 -2.60 -4.50
CA ALA A 213 7.89 -4.05 -4.48
C ALA A 213 8.05 -4.58 -3.04
N LEU A 214 8.89 -3.93 -2.22
CA LEU A 214 9.09 -4.30 -0.82
C LEU A 214 7.79 -4.20 -0.03
N THR A 215 6.97 -3.18 -0.28
CA THR A 215 5.67 -3.02 0.37
C THR A 215 4.73 -4.16 -0.01
N VAL A 216 4.58 -4.45 -1.30
CA VAL A 216 3.72 -5.54 -1.80
C VAL A 216 4.14 -6.88 -1.20
N VAL A 217 5.44 -7.20 -1.28
CA VAL A 217 6.00 -8.45 -0.73
C VAL A 217 5.78 -8.52 0.79
N SER A 218 5.93 -7.40 1.49
CA SER A 218 5.75 -7.34 2.95
C SER A 218 4.32 -7.62 3.41
N PHE A 219 3.31 -7.36 2.58
CA PHE A 219 1.91 -7.65 2.90
C PHE A 219 1.46 -9.03 2.42
N CYS A 220 2.05 -9.56 1.35
CA CYS A 220 1.67 -10.85 0.77
C CYS A 220 2.38 -12.06 1.41
N LEU A 221 3.60 -11.90 1.93
CA LEU A 221 4.34 -13.01 2.50
C LEU A 221 4.05 -13.22 3.99
N LYS A 222 4.09 -14.49 4.41
CA LYS A 222 4.13 -14.87 5.82
C LYS A 222 5.51 -14.54 6.36
N LEU A 223 5.57 -13.57 7.27
CA LEU A 223 6.82 -13.06 7.81
C LEU A 223 6.92 -13.43 9.28
N ASP A 224 7.99 -14.12 9.65
CA ASP A 224 8.30 -14.33 11.05
C ASP A 224 8.69 -13.00 11.71
N ASN A 225 8.50 -12.91 13.03
CA ASN A 225 8.76 -11.67 13.76
C ASN A 225 10.21 -11.18 13.60
N GLY A 226 11.20 -12.08 13.60
CA GLY A 226 12.60 -11.72 13.33
C GLY A 226 12.82 -11.12 11.95
N PHE A 227 12.16 -11.67 10.93
CA PHE A 227 12.24 -11.17 9.57
C PHE A 227 11.54 -9.81 9.42
N ALA A 228 10.42 -9.58 10.13
CA ALA A 228 9.76 -8.28 10.16
C ALA A 228 10.66 -7.16 10.72
N TYR A 229 11.47 -7.45 11.75
CA TYR A 229 12.47 -6.50 12.26
C TYR A 229 13.58 -6.24 11.24
N ALA A 230 14.10 -7.28 10.57
CA ALA A 230 15.11 -7.11 9.53
C ALA A 230 14.61 -6.23 8.36
N VAL A 231 13.37 -6.46 7.92
CA VAL A 231 12.71 -5.60 6.92
C VAL A 231 12.57 -4.17 7.43
N SER A 232 12.19 -3.97 8.71
CA SER A 232 12.08 -2.63 9.29
C SER A 232 13.41 -1.86 9.28
N VAL A 233 14.53 -2.53 9.57
CA VAL A 233 15.87 -1.94 9.49
C VAL A 233 16.22 -1.57 8.04
N LEU A 234 15.91 -2.44 7.08
CA LEU A 234 16.10 -2.15 5.65
C LEU A 234 15.25 -0.95 5.21
N VAL A 235 13.99 -0.88 5.64
CA VAL A 235 13.07 0.24 5.34
C VAL A 235 13.60 1.55 5.93
N LEU A 236 14.12 1.53 7.17
CA LEU A 236 14.75 2.69 7.79
C LEU A 236 15.97 3.18 6.99
N PHE A 237 16.83 2.25 6.57
CA PHE A 237 18.00 2.58 5.75
C PHE A 237 17.59 3.22 4.42
N LEU A 238 16.64 2.61 3.70
CA LEU A 238 16.14 3.11 2.43
C LEU A 238 15.41 4.46 2.55
N LEU A 239 14.65 4.66 3.63
CA LEU A 239 14.03 5.94 3.98
C LEU A 239 15.11 7.00 4.21
N GLY A 240 16.18 6.69 4.95
CA GLY A 240 17.33 7.57 5.15
C GLY A 240 17.98 7.96 3.83
N VAL A 241 18.23 7.00 2.94
CA VAL A 241 18.78 7.27 1.60
C VAL A 241 17.85 8.17 0.77
N ALA A 242 16.54 7.93 0.78
CA ALA A 242 15.57 8.75 0.06
C ALA A 242 15.51 10.18 0.60
N LEU A 243 15.52 10.35 1.93
CA LEU A 243 15.56 11.66 2.59
C LEU A 243 16.86 12.40 2.30
N VAL A 244 18.02 11.74 2.41
CA VAL A 244 19.30 12.33 2.05
C VAL A 244 19.28 12.78 0.59
N LYS A 245 18.77 11.97 -0.34
CA LYS A 245 18.65 12.36 -1.75
C LYS A 245 17.75 13.59 -1.96
N LEU A 246 16.67 13.73 -1.17
CA LEU A 246 15.82 14.92 -1.20
C LEU A 246 16.51 16.15 -0.58
N LEU A 247 17.36 15.96 0.43
CA LEU A 247 18.06 17.02 1.18
C LEU A 247 19.44 17.40 0.61
N THR A 248 20.13 16.53 -0.13
CA THR A 248 21.41 16.88 -0.76
C THR A 248 21.19 17.80 -1.95
N VAL A 249 20.08 17.61 -2.66
CA VAL A 249 19.66 18.58 -3.67
C VAL A 249 19.34 19.94 -3.04
N TYR A 250 18.83 19.95 -1.80
CA TYR A 250 18.65 21.21 -1.05
C TYR A 250 19.95 21.99 -0.85
N ARG A 251 21.04 21.29 -0.53
CA ARG A 251 22.33 21.95 -0.28
C ARG A 251 23.03 22.44 -1.55
N ALA A 252 22.84 21.76 -2.68
CA ALA A 252 23.48 22.14 -3.94
C ALA A 252 22.92 23.46 -4.50
N ASP A 253 21.60 23.67 -4.39
CA ASP A 253 20.96 24.91 -4.89
C ASP A 253 21.32 26.13 -4.00
N GLU A 254 21.53 25.96 -2.68
CA GLU A 254 21.98 27.06 -1.80
C GLU A 254 23.39 27.57 -2.12
N THR A 255 24.29 26.69 -2.58
CA THR A 255 25.65 27.08 -2.97
C THR A 255 25.71 27.84 -4.29
N GLU A 256 24.77 27.61 -5.21
CA GLU A 256 24.70 28.34 -6.50
C GLU A 256 24.07 29.74 -6.33
N GLU A 257 23.04 29.89 -5.49
CA GLU A 257 22.45 31.21 -5.20
C GLU A 257 23.37 32.11 -4.36
N GLY A 258 24.24 31.54 -3.51
CA GLY A 258 25.24 32.30 -2.74
C GLY A 258 26.48 32.73 -3.55
N GLY A 259 26.78 32.05 -4.66
CA GLY A 259 27.97 32.30 -5.49
C GLY A 259 27.79 33.38 -6.57
N THR A 260 26.56 33.83 -6.82
CA THR A 260 26.24 34.87 -7.82
C THR A 260 26.07 36.27 -7.22
N ALA A 261 26.31 36.42 -5.92
CA ALA A 261 26.25 37.69 -5.19
C ALA A 261 27.64 38.28 -4.83
N ALA A 262 28.71 37.83 -5.49
CA ALA A 262 30.08 38.35 -5.32
C ALA A 262 30.58 39.02 -6.61
#